data_AF-A0A961Z8W7-F1
#
_entry.id   AF-A0A961Z8W7-F1
#
_cell.length_a   1.000
_cell.length_b   1.000
_cell.length_c   1.000
_cell.angle_alpha   90.00
_cell.angle_beta   90.00
_cell.angle_gamma   90.00
#
_symmetry.space_group_name_H-M   'P 1'
#
loop_
_entity.id
_entity.type
_entity.pdbx_description
1 polymer ?
#
loop_
_entity_poly.entity_id
_entity_poly.type
_entity_poly.pdbx_seq_one_letter_code
_entity_poly.pdbx_strand_id
1 'polypeptide(L)'
;EDYRTIISELEAYGGHLVDKPRVTALNKVDALDDDQRAEARAALEAEVGRPVLMMSGVSGEGLTEVLRAVRAEIQEDRLRFRDAAEEKAPWHP
;
A
#
# COMPACT_ATOMS: atom_id res chain seq x y z
N GLU A 1 4.10 1.95 16.65
CA GLU A 1 5.50 1.50 16.80
C GLU A 1 5.88 0.56 15.67
N ASP A 2 5.20 -0.57 15.51
CA ASP A 2 5.41 -1.58 14.45
C ASP A 2 5.62 -1.01 13.06
N TYR A 3 4.78 -0.05 12.65
CA TYR A 3 4.91 0.62 11.36
C TYR A 3 6.31 1.24 11.17
N ARG A 4 6.80 2.01 12.15
CA ARG A 4 8.10 2.68 12.06
C ARG A 4 9.25 1.66 12.01
N THR A 5 9.13 0.56 12.75
CA THR A 5 10.10 -0.53 12.73
C THR A 5 10.18 -1.17 11.35
N ILE A 6 9.03 -1.52 10.76
CA ILE A 6 8.97 -2.12 9.42
C ILE A 6 9.55 -1.17 8.36
N ILE A 7 9.25 0.13 8.44
CA ILE A 7 9.82 1.11 7.49
C ILE A 7 11.33 1.22 7.65
N SER A 8 11.82 1.31 8.88
CA SER A 8 13.27 1.40 9.13
C SER A 8 14.02 0.16 8.62
N GLU A 9 13.43 -1.03 8.80
CA GLU A 9 13.99 -2.28 8.26
C GLU A 9 13.93 -2.31 6.72
N LEU A 10 12.83 -1.83 6.14
CA LEU A 10 12.69 -1.75 4.70
C LEU A 10 13.69 -0.77 4.09
N GLU A 11 13.97 0.35 4.74
CA GLU A 11 14.99 1.32 4.30
C GLU A 11 16.41 0.73 4.43
N ALA A 12 16.67 -0.02 5.50
CA ALA A 12 17.98 -0.62 5.73
C ALA A 12 18.28 -1.81 4.79
N TYR A 13 17.28 -2.62 4.44
CA TYR A 13 17.48 -3.90 3.76
C TYR A 13 16.66 -4.08 2.46
N GLY A 14 15.65 -3.25 2.22
CA GLY A 14 14.70 -3.41 1.12
C GLY A 14 15.24 -3.03 -0.25
N GLY A 15 16.37 -2.33 -0.35
CA GLY A 15 16.93 -1.89 -1.62
C GLY A 15 15.89 -1.22 -2.51
N HIS A 16 15.66 -1.76 -3.71
CA HIS A 16 14.69 -1.26 -4.70
C HIS A 16 13.21 -1.45 -4.31
N LEU A 17 12.90 -2.09 -3.19
CA LEU A 17 11.53 -2.19 -2.66
C LEU A 17 11.05 -0.89 -2.01
N VAL A 18 11.97 -0.07 -1.51
CA VAL A 18 11.64 1.21 -0.86
C VAL A 18 10.99 2.19 -1.86
N ASP A 19 11.44 2.15 -3.12
CA ASP A 19 10.98 3.04 -4.19
C ASP A 19 9.63 2.63 -4.78
N LYS A 20 9.13 1.44 -4.46
CA LYS A 20 7.90 0.92 -5.04
C LYS A 20 6.66 1.55 -4.39
N PRO A 21 5.58 1.75 -5.16
CA PRO A 21 4.30 2.14 -4.60
C PRO A 21 3.86 1.16 -3.50
N ARG A 22 3.45 1.70 -2.36
CA ARG A 22 3.00 0.94 -1.20
C ARG A 22 1.53 1.18 -0.91
N VAL A 23 0.82 0.10 -0.57
CA VAL A 23 -0.52 0.10 0.01
C VAL A 23 -0.41 -0.33 1.47
N THR A 24 -0.99 0.43 2.40
CA THR A 24 -0.98 0.13 3.83
C THR A 24 -2.39 -0.28 4.28
N ALA A 25 -2.48 -1.41 4.99
CA ALA A 25 -3.73 -1.92 5.53
C ALA A 25 -3.60 -2.30 7.01
N LEU A 26 -4.56 -1.87 7.83
CA LEU A 26 -4.75 -2.28 9.21
C LEU A 26 -5.49 -3.63 9.22
N ASN A 27 -4.83 -4.67 9.74
CA ASN A 27 -5.37 -6.01 9.80
C ASN A 27 -6.00 -6.31 11.18
N LYS A 28 -6.86 -7.35 11.24
CA LYS A 28 -7.58 -7.84 12.43
C LYS A 28 -8.64 -6.90 12.99
N VAL A 29 -9.31 -6.15 12.12
CA VAL A 29 -10.36 -5.22 12.54
C VAL A 29 -11.57 -5.93 13.18
N ASP A 30 -11.76 -7.22 12.91
CA ASP A 30 -12.81 -8.07 13.52
C ASP A 30 -12.75 -8.13 15.06
N ALA A 31 -11.59 -7.86 15.65
CA ALA A 31 -11.41 -7.84 17.10
C ALA A 31 -11.69 -6.45 17.74
N LEU A 32 -11.99 -5.44 16.93
CA LEU A 32 -12.17 -4.05 17.35
C LEU A 32 -13.61 -3.59 17.11
N ASP A 33 -14.12 -2.75 18.01
CA ASP A 33 -15.37 -2.03 17.80
C ASP A 33 -15.20 -0.84 16.83
N ASP A 34 -16.31 -0.21 16.43
CA ASP A 34 -16.30 0.85 15.40
C ASP A 34 -15.50 2.09 15.81
N ASP A 35 -15.53 2.46 17.09
CA ASP A 35 -14.80 3.62 17.61
C ASP A 35 -13.30 3.33 17.65
N GLN A 36 -12.92 2.13 18.13
CA GLN A 36 -11.54 1.66 18.14
C GLN A 36 -10.95 1.53 16.73
N ARG A 37 -11.75 1.04 15.77
CA ARG A 37 -11.36 0.96 14.35
C ARG A 37 -11.06 2.35 13.80
N ALA A 38 -11.94 3.32 14.06
CA ALA A 38 -11.78 4.69 13.59
C ALA A 38 -10.54 5.36 14.21
N GLU A 39 -10.33 5.20 15.51
CA GLU A 39 -9.18 5.74 16.23
C GLU A 39 -7.87 5.12 15.74
N ALA A 40 -7.78 3.79 15.67
CA ALA A 40 -6.59 3.09 15.21
C ALA A 40 -6.24 3.44 13.76
N ARG A 41 -7.26 3.55 12.90
CA ARG A 41 -7.09 3.99 11.51
C ARG A 41 -6.56 5.42 11.45
N ALA A 42 -7.16 6.36 12.18
CA ALA A 42 -6.75 7.76 12.16
C ALA A 42 -5.31 7.94 12.67
N ALA A 43 -4.95 7.23 13.76
CA ALA A 43 -3.60 7.24 14.30
C ALA A 43 -2.58 6.71 13.27
N LEU A 44 -2.91 5.62 12.57
CA LEU A 44 -2.04 5.06 11.55
C LEU A 44 -1.96 5.93 10.29
N GLU A 45 -3.07 6.54 9.85
CA GLU A 45 -3.09 7.48 8.72
C GLU A 45 -2.22 8.71 9.01
N ALA A 46 -2.24 9.23 10.25
CA ALA A 46 -1.41 10.35 10.66
C ALA A 46 0.10 10.03 10.57
N GLU A 47 0.49 8.80 10.89
CA GLU A 47 1.88 8.33 10.81
C GLU A 47 2.32 8.01 9.36
N VAL A 48 1.41 7.42 8.58
CA VAL A 48 1.70 7.00 7.19
C VAL A 48 1.65 8.19 6.23
N GLY A 49 0.83 9.21 6.53
CA GLY A 49 0.57 10.35 5.65
C GLY A 49 -0.23 9.99 4.39
N ARG A 50 -0.84 8.80 4.34
CA ARG A 50 -1.65 8.30 3.22
C ARG A 50 -2.86 7.52 3.76
N PRO A 51 -3.94 7.35 2.96
CA PRO A 51 -5.09 6.57 3.37
C PRO A 51 -4.72 5.14 3.74
N VAL A 52 -5.30 4.66 4.85
CA VAL A 52 -5.09 3.29 5.35
C VAL A 52 -6.36 2.50 5.11
N LEU A 53 -6.20 1.32 4.52
CA LEU A 53 -7.27 0.37 4.32
C LEU A 53 -7.50 -0.46 5.58
N MET A 54 -8.70 -0.98 5.77
CA MET A 54 -9.03 -1.88 6.88
C MET A 54 -9.33 -3.25 6.32
N MET A 55 -8.81 -4.29 6.98
CA MET A 55 -9.11 -5.68 6.61
C MET A 55 -9.09 -6.63 7.81
N SER A 56 -9.77 -7.77 7.63
CA SER A 56 -9.61 -8.94 8.49
C SER A 56 -9.26 -10.14 7.63
N GLY A 57 -8.10 -10.73 7.89
CA GLY A 57 -7.72 -12.01 7.26
C GLY A 57 -8.57 -13.20 7.70
N VAL A 58 -9.26 -13.11 8.85
CA VAL A 58 -10.07 -14.21 9.39
C VAL A 58 -11.49 -14.16 8.86
N SER A 59 -12.16 -13.00 8.93
CA SER A 59 -13.54 -12.86 8.44
C SER A 59 -13.61 -12.56 6.93
N GLY A 60 -12.49 -12.16 6.31
CA GLY A 60 -12.44 -11.72 4.92
C GLY A 60 -12.94 -10.29 4.70
N GLU A 61 -13.32 -9.58 5.77
CA GLU A 61 -13.74 -8.18 5.72
C GLU A 61 -12.64 -7.31 5.08
N GLY A 62 -13.00 -6.44 4.14
CA GLY A 62 -12.08 -5.47 3.52
C GLY A 62 -10.99 -6.07 2.63
N LEU A 63 -10.89 -7.39 2.53
CA LEU A 63 -9.86 -8.06 1.73
C LEU A 63 -10.00 -7.73 0.24
N THR A 64 -11.22 -7.66 -0.26
CA THR A 64 -11.48 -7.38 -1.68
C THR A 64 -11.02 -5.96 -2.05
N GLU A 65 -11.26 -5.00 -1.18
CA GLU A 65 -10.88 -3.59 -1.34
C GLU A 65 -9.36 -3.46 -1.35
N VAL A 66 -8.67 -4.14 -0.43
CA VAL A 66 -7.20 -4.20 -0.40
C VAL A 66 -6.64 -4.79 -1.69
N LEU A 67 -7.17 -5.93 -2.14
CA LEU A 67 -6.72 -6.57 -3.38
C LEU A 67 -6.97 -5.69 -4.62
N ARG A 68 -8.09 -4.96 -4.66
CA ARG A 68 -8.39 -4.01 -5.74
C ARG A 68 -7.41 -2.84 -5.73
N ALA A 69 -7.09 -2.29 -4.56
CA ALA A 69 -6.12 -1.20 -4.43
C ALA A 69 -4.73 -1.65 -4.92
N VAL A 70 -4.26 -2.82 -4.47
CA VAL A 70 -2.98 -3.40 -4.94
C VAL A 70 -3.00 -3.64 -6.45
N ARG A 71 -4.09 -4.18 -7.00
CA ARG A 71 -4.22 -4.36 -8.44
C ARG A 71 -4.13 -3.04 -9.19
N ALA A 72 -4.78 -1.98 -8.71
CA ALA A 72 -4.76 -0.67 -9.35
C ALA A 72 -3.32 -0.12 -9.42
N GLU A 73 -2.58 -0.16 -8.32
CA GLU A 73 -1.17 0.25 -8.28
C GLU A 73 -0.31 -0.55 -9.26
N ILE A 74 -0.49 -1.88 -9.33
CA ILE A 74 0.25 -2.74 -10.28
C ILE A 74 -0.07 -2.38 -11.74
N GLN A 75 -1.34 -2.08 -12.06
CA GLN A 75 -1.71 -1.69 -13.42
C GLN A 75 -1.12 -0.34 -13.79
N GLU A 76 -1.18 0.64 -12.89
CA GLU A 76 -0.62 1.96 -13.11
C GLU A 76 0.90 1.91 -13.30
N ASP A 77 1.59 1.15 -12.44
CA ASP A 77 3.03 0.95 -12.53
C ASP A 77 3.42 0.29 -13.87
N ARG A 78 2.67 -0.72 -14.31
CA ARG A 78 2.88 -1.37 -15.62
C ARG A 78 2.68 -0.41 -16.79
N LEU A 79 1.68 0.47 -16.73
CA LEU A 79 1.44 1.48 -17.75
C LEU A 79 2.60 2.49 -17.80
N ARG A 80 3.05 2.98 -16.64
CA ARG A 80 4.21 3.89 -16.54
C ARG A 80 5.47 3.29 -17.16
N PHE A 81 5.75 2.01 -16.89
CA PHE A 81 6.90 1.33 -17.47
C PHE A 81 6.80 1.14 -18.99
N ARG A 82 5.59 0.88 -19.52
CA ARG A 82 5.38 0.76 -20.96
C ARG A 82 5.56 2.11 -21.66
N ASP A 83 4.92 3.17 -21.16
CA ASP A 83 4.96 4.49 -21.77
C ASP A 83 6.40 5.06 -21.73
N ALA A 84 7.14 4.84 -20.63
CA ALA A 84 8.56 5.19 -20.53
C ALA A 84 9.47 4.38 -21.48
N ALA A 85 9.07 3.19 -21.89
CA ALA A 85 9.78 2.40 -22.89
C ALA A 85 9.48 2.88 -24.32
N GLU A 86 8.25 3.31 -24.59
CA GLU A 86 7.84 3.89 -25.88
C GLU A 86 8.47 5.27 -26.11
N GLU A 87 8.57 6.15 -25.11
CA GLU A 87 9.27 7.45 -25.23
C GLU A 87 10.77 7.30 -25.49
N LYS A 88 11.39 6.23 -25.00
CA LYS A 88 12.82 5.94 -25.21
C LYS A 88 13.10 5.25 -26.54
N ALA A 89 12.09 4.87 -27.29
CA ALA A 89 12.29 4.27 -28.60
C ALA A 89 12.83 5.33 -29.58
N PRO A 90 13.98 5.10 -30.25
CA PRO A 90 14.51 6.06 -31.19
C PRO A 90 13.54 6.23 -32.35
N TRP A 91 13.10 7.48 -32.55
CA TRP A 91 12.27 7.90 -33.67
C TRP A 91 12.89 7.43 -34.98
N HIS A 92 12.12 6.69 -35.79
CA HIS A 92 12.48 6.36 -37.16
C HIS A 92 11.51 7.11 -38.09
N PRO A 93 12.01 7.81 -39.13
CA PRO A 93 11.20 8.61 -40.06
C PRO A 93 10.13 7.81 -40.79
#